data_AF-A0A5J6SM28-F1
#
_entry.id   AF-A0A5J6SM28-F1
#
_cell.length_a   1.000
_cell.length_b   1.000
_cell.length_c   1.000
_cell.angle_alpha   90.00
_cell.angle_beta   90.00
_cell.angle_gamma   90.00
#
_symmetry.space_group_name_H-M   'P 1'
#
loop_
_entity.id
_entity.type
_entity.pdbx_description
1 polymer ?
#
loop_
_entity_poly.entity_id
_entity_poly.type
_entity_poly.pdbx_seq_one_letter_code
_entity_poly.pdbx_strand_id
1 'polypeptide(L)'
;MKKIKYLAFAIVIVLLSIYLYKSFIYYLIPFNPIKEYSSESDVDFHFSKNLPKGVGVNAKCQDAKTCGLVLEYLSGLELIPLKDKAAQEMLNYENATYFNGMLKFNESEMISISDISIDTPNVLRISSSIIGFKNGYYEIEDSTFDYNYIYDLIGDTKE
;
A
#
# COMPACT_ATOMS: atom_id res chain seq x y z
N MET A 1 -3.10 -11.47 -48.30
CA MET A 1 -4.23 -10.92 -47.50
C MET A 1 -4.65 -11.79 -46.32
N LYS A 2 -4.81 -13.12 -46.43
CA LYS A 2 -5.24 -13.97 -45.29
C LYS A 2 -4.34 -13.87 -44.05
N LYS A 3 -3.00 -13.87 -44.23
CA LYS A 3 -2.01 -13.74 -43.13
C LYS A 3 -2.15 -12.43 -42.34
N ILE A 4 -2.44 -11.31 -43.01
CA ILE A 4 -2.65 -10.00 -42.37
C ILE A 4 -3.93 -9.99 -41.53
N LYS A 5 -4.99 -10.68 -41.99
CA LYS A 5 -6.23 -10.83 -41.21
C LYS A 5 -6.02 -11.61 -39.92
N TYR A 6 -5.24 -12.70 -39.97
CA TYR A 6 -4.90 -13.46 -38.76
C TYR A 6 -4.01 -12.67 -37.79
N LEU A 7 -3.08 -11.87 -38.31
CA LEU A 7 -2.26 -10.98 -37.48
C LEU A 7 -3.10 -9.91 -36.78
N ALA A 8 -4.00 -9.24 -37.52
CA ALA A 8 -4.91 -8.26 -36.94
C ALA A 8 -5.82 -8.89 -35.87
N PHE A 9 -6.36 -10.08 -36.14
CA PHE A 9 -7.17 -10.82 -35.18
C PHE A 9 -6.38 -11.20 -33.91
N ALA A 10 -5.14 -11.66 -34.05
CA ALA A 10 -4.26 -11.97 -32.92
C ALA A 10 -3.97 -10.72 -32.06
N ILE A 11 -3.70 -9.57 -32.69
CA ILE A 11 -3.49 -8.29 -31.99
C ILE A 11 -4.74 -7.91 -31.18
N VAL A 12 -5.93 -8.03 -31.79
CA VAL A 12 -7.20 -7.74 -31.09
C VAL A 12 -7.37 -8.64 -29.88
N ILE A 13 -7.10 -9.95 -29.99
CA ILE A 13 -7.17 -10.87 -28.86
C ILE A 13 -6.19 -10.46 -27.76
N VAL A 14 -4.94 -10.17 -28.10
CA VAL A 14 -3.92 -9.77 -27.11
C VAL A 14 -4.35 -8.50 -26.38
N LEU A 15 -4.83 -7.48 -27.11
CA LEU A 15 -5.32 -6.24 -26.50
C LEU A 15 -6.53 -6.48 -25.60
N LEU A 16 -7.46 -7.35 -26.02
CA LEU A 16 -8.63 -7.72 -25.22
C LEU A 16 -8.22 -8.47 -23.95
N SER A 17 -7.28 -9.41 -24.03
CA SER A 17 -6.76 -10.13 -22.88
C SER A 17 -6.07 -9.19 -21.89
N ILE A 18 -5.26 -8.24 -22.38
CA ILE A 18 -4.63 -7.21 -21.55
C ILE A 18 -5.69 -6.35 -20.87
N TYR A 19 -6.73 -5.93 -21.61
CA TYR A 19 -7.83 -5.15 -21.08
C TYR A 19 -8.60 -5.90 -19.99
N LEU A 20 -8.96 -7.15 -20.24
CA LEU A 20 -9.67 -8.00 -19.28
C LEU A 20 -8.84 -8.23 -18.02
N TYR A 21 -7.54 -8.49 -18.18
CA TYR A 21 -6.64 -8.65 -17.05
C TYR A 21 -6.59 -7.39 -16.20
N LYS A 22 -6.25 -6.24 -16.80
CA LYS A 22 -6.09 -4.97 -16.07
C LYS A 22 -7.39 -4.44 -15.49
N SER A 23 -8.54 -4.72 -16.11
CA SER A 23 -9.82 -4.12 -15.70
C SER A 23 -10.61 -4.99 -14.72
N PHE A 24 -10.34 -6.29 -14.66
CA PHE A 24 -11.13 -7.23 -13.87
C PHE A 24 -10.25 -8.17 -13.04
N ILE A 25 -9.42 -8.99 -13.70
CA ILE A 25 -8.70 -10.09 -13.02
C ILE A 25 -7.69 -9.54 -12.00
N TYR A 26 -7.02 -8.43 -12.32
CA TYR A 26 -6.03 -7.80 -11.44
C TYR A 26 -6.58 -7.50 -10.04
N TYR A 27 -7.84 -7.05 -9.96
CA TYR A 27 -8.50 -6.66 -8.71
C TYR A 27 -9.12 -7.84 -7.94
N LEU A 28 -8.89 -9.09 -8.39
CA LEU A 28 -9.35 -10.31 -7.73
C LEU A 28 -8.20 -11.13 -7.12
N ILE A 29 -6.95 -10.72 -7.36
CA ILE A 29 -5.77 -11.46 -6.93
C ILE A 29 -5.16 -10.71 -5.74
N PRO A 30 -5.12 -11.32 -4.54
CA PRO A 30 -4.40 -10.75 -3.41
C PRO A 30 -2.94 -10.47 -3.78
N PHE A 31 -2.49 -9.25 -3.52
CA PHE A 31 -1.14 -8.80 -3.82
C PHE A 31 -0.72 -7.68 -2.87
N ASN A 32 0.36 -7.92 -2.14
CA ASN A 32 1.00 -6.91 -1.29
C ASN A 32 2.28 -6.40 -1.97
N PRO A 33 2.32 -5.14 -2.47
CA PRO A 33 3.49 -4.58 -3.14
C PRO A 33 4.70 -4.40 -2.20
N ILE A 34 4.51 -4.35 -0.89
CA ILE A 34 5.59 -4.16 0.09
C ILE A 34 6.39 -5.46 0.29
N LYS A 35 5.75 -6.62 0.06
CA LYS A 35 6.36 -7.95 0.27
C LYS A 35 7.61 -8.19 -0.55
N GLU A 36 7.72 -7.57 -1.72
CA GLU A 36 8.91 -7.67 -2.57
C GLU A 36 10.13 -6.95 -1.96
N TYR A 37 9.91 -6.06 -1.00
CA TYR A 37 10.94 -5.24 -0.34
C TYR A 37 11.20 -5.65 1.11
N SER A 38 10.55 -6.72 1.61
CA SER A 38 10.64 -7.14 3.01
C SER A 38 12.02 -7.65 3.43
N SER A 39 12.91 -7.93 2.47
CA SER A 39 14.28 -8.41 2.69
C SER A 39 15.36 -7.34 2.54
N GLU A 40 14.98 -6.08 2.27
CA GLU A 40 15.94 -4.99 2.12
C GLU A 40 16.45 -4.49 3.48
N SER A 41 17.74 -4.15 3.54
CA SER A 41 18.52 -4.18 4.79
C SER A 41 18.52 -2.89 5.61
N ASP A 42 18.11 -1.75 5.05
CA ASP A 42 18.08 -0.46 5.75
C ASP A 42 16.72 0.21 5.55
N VAL A 43 15.91 0.25 6.61
CA VAL A 43 14.54 0.75 6.60
C VAL A 43 14.39 1.85 7.63
N ASP A 44 14.15 3.09 7.19
CA ASP A 44 13.59 4.12 8.07
C ASP A 44 12.07 4.08 7.97
N PHE A 45 11.38 4.20 9.10
CA PHE A 45 9.92 4.36 9.11
C PHE A 45 9.51 5.67 9.76
N HIS A 46 8.79 6.50 9.02
CA HIS A 46 8.18 7.71 9.52
C HIS A 46 6.67 7.55 9.62
N PHE A 47 6.09 7.97 10.74
CA PHE A 47 4.65 8.00 10.91
C PHE A 47 4.13 9.41 11.18
N SER A 48 2.98 9.72 10.60
CA SER A 48 2.18 10.90 10.91
C SER A 48 0.73 10.49 11.17
N LYS A 49 0.22 10.79 12.36
CA LYS A 49 -1.21 10.66 12.73
C LYS A 49 -1.89 12.00 12.57
N ASN A 50 -2.86 12.09 11.67
CA ASN A 50 -3.65 13.29 11.44
C ASN A 50 -4.94 13.24 12.26
N LEU A 51 -5.06 14.09 13.29
CA LEU A 51 -6.29 14.23 14.04
C LEU A 51 -7.30 15.14 13.30
N PRO A 52 -8.63 14.96 13.49
CA PRO A 52 -9.67 15.75 12.82
C PRO A 52 -9.62 17.27 13.05
N LYS A 53 -8.75 17.76 13.95
CA LYS A 53 -8.54 19.17 14.27
C LYS A 53 -7.17 19.72 13.83
N GLY A 54 -6.43 18.99 12.99
CA GLY A 54 -5.15 19.44 12.43
C GLY A 54 -3.94 19.33 13.37
N VAL A 55 -4.10 18.67 14.52
CA VAL A 55 -2.97 18.32 15.39
C VAL A 55 -2.36 17.02 14.89
N GLY A 56 -1.20 17.11 14.24
CA GLY A 56 -0.44 15.95 13.78
C GLY A 56 0.48 15.42 14.88
N VAL A 57 0.43 14.12 15.16
CA VAL A 57 1.47 13.46 15.98
C VAL A 57 2.43 12.78 15.01
N ASN A 58 3.71 13.11 15.09
CA ASN A 58 4.76 12.50 14.28
C ASN A 58 5.66 11.65 15.17
N ALA A 59 6.02 10.46 14.72
CA ALA A 59 7.22 9.80 15.23
C ALA A 59 7.95 9.04 14.12
N LYS A 60 9.13 8.54 14.46
CA LYS A 60 9.99 7.82 13.54
C LYS A 60 10.70 6.69 14.28
N CYS A 61 10.89 5.55 13.63
CA CYS A 61 11.94 4.60 14.02
C CYS A 61 13.12 4.74 13.06
N GLN A 62 14.32 4.60 13.59
CA GLN A 62 15.56 4.52 12.81
C GLN A 62 16.43 3.32 13.22
N ASP A 63 16.00 2.54 14.22
CA ASP A 63 16.68 1.32 14.59
C ASP A 63 16.17 0.15 13.72
N ALA A 64 17.11 -0.62 13.19
CA ALA A 64 16.82 -1.70 12.24
C ALA A 64 15.87 -2.77 12.81
N LYS A 65 15.85 -2.97 14.13
CA LYS A 65 15.01 -3.98 14.77
C LYS A 65 13.54 -3.56 14.73
N THR A 66 13.22 -2.36 15.21
CA THR A 66 11.85 -1.84 15.23
C THR A 66 11.33 -1.66 13.81
N CYS A 67 12.14 -1.06 12.93
CA CYS A 67 11.72 -0.86 11.55
C CYS A 67 11.58 -2.18 10.78
N GLY A 68 12.37 -3.20 11.11
CA GLY A 68 12.19 -4.57 10.63
C GLY A 68 10.85 -5.19 11.05
N LEU A 69 10.44 -5.01 12.32
CA LEU A 69 9.13 -5.49 12.80
C LEU A 69 7.96 -4.78 12.11
N VAL A 70 8.07 -3.46 11.89
CA VAL A 70 7.05 -2.68 11.16
C VAL A 70 6.96 -3.16 9.71
N LEU A 71 8.09 -3.37 9.03
CA LEU A 71 8.13 -3.87 7.67
C LEU A 71 7.58 -5.29 7.57
N GLU A 72 7.98 -6.19 8.47
CA GLU A 72 7.45 -7.56 8.55
C GLU A 72 5.93 -7.54 8.67
N TYR A 73 5.41 -6.74 9.59
CA TYR A 73 3.98 -6.58 9.80
C TYR A 73 3.25 -6.05 8.55
N LEU A 74 3.72 -4.97 7.95
CA LEU A 74 3.11 -4.38 6.74
C LEU A 74 3.21 -5.28 5.51
N SER A 75 4.31 -6.04 5.38
CA SER A 75 4.52 -7.00 4.29
C SER A 75 3.69 -8.28 4.43
N GLY A 76 3.27 -8.60 5.66
CA GLY A 76 2.42 -9.73 5.99
C GLY A 76 0.94 -9.54 5.66
N LEU A 77 0.48 -8.30 5.46
CA LEU A 77 -0.93 -8.00 5.23
C LEU A 77 -1.46 -8.67 3.96
N GLU A 78 -2.64 -9.25 4.09
CA GLU A 78 -3.45 -9.74 2.97
C GLU A 78 -4.17 -8.56 2.31
N LEU A 79 -3.64 -8.13 1.17
CA LEU A 79 -4.10 -6.95 0.45
C LEU A 79 -4.74 -7.32 -0.87
N ILE A 80 -5.92 -6.77 -1.17
CA ILE A 80 -6.57 -6.87 -2.48
C ILE A 80 -6.52 -5.52 -3.17
N PRO A 81 -5.98 -5.42 -4.41
CA PRO A 81 -6.01 -4.16 -5.15
C PRO A 81 -7.44 -3.67 -5.36
N LEU A 82 -7.67 -2.37 -5.17
CA LEU A 82 -8.94 -1.71 -5.39
C LEU A 82 -8.89 -0.78 -6.61
N LYS A 83 -10.04 -0.64 -7.27
CA LYS A 83 -10.26 0.45 -8.24
C LYS A 83 -10.40 1.76 -7.48
N ASP A 84 -9.78 2.83 -7.99
CA ASP A 84 -9.81 4.17 -7.37
C ASP A 84 -11.21 4.63 -6.96
N LYS A 85 -12.22 4.37 -7.80
CA LYS A 85 -13.62 4.73 -7.48
C LYS A 85 -14.13 3.98 -6.24
N ALA A 86 -13.86 2.68 -6.14
CA ALA A 86 -14.28 1.88 -4.99
C ALA A 86 -13.54 2.32 -3.72
N ALA A 87 -12.24 2.62 -3.84
CA ALA A 87 -11.45 3.15 -2.73
C ALA A 87 -11.99 4.51 -2.25
N GLN A 88 -12.34 5.42 -3.15
CA GLN A 88 -12.94 6.72 -2.80
C GLN A 88 -14.27 6.58 -2.05
N GLU A 89 -15.12 5.64 -2.47
CA GLU A 89 -16.38 5.34 -1.77
C GLU A 89 -16.10 4.81 -0.35
N MET A 90 -15.08 3.97 -0.19
CA MET A 90 -14.67 3.39 1.09
C MET A 90 -13.89 4.35 2.00
N LEU A 91 -13.30 5.42 1.47
CA LEU A 91 -12.52 6.42 2.22
C LEU A 91 -13.35 7.64 2.66
N ASN A 92 -14.65 7.69 2.33
CA ASN A 92 -15.51 8.82 2.61
C ASN A 92 -15.96 8.87 4.08
N TYR A 93 -15.02 9.11 4.98
CA TYR A 93 -15.27 9.27 6.41
C TYR A 93 -15.12 10.74 6.80
N GLU A 94 -16.24 11.39 7.13
CA GLU A 94 -16.20 12.69 7.78
C GLU A 94 -15.52 12.55 9.16
N ASN A 95 -14.45 13.32 9.39
CA ASN A 95 -13.70 13.36 10.66
C ASN A 95 -12.93 12.08 11.05
N ALA A 96 -12.53 11.23 10.10
CA ALA A 96 -11.66 10.10 10.43
C ALA A 96 -10.25 10.54 10.81
N THR A 97 -9.63 9.79 11.71
CA THR A 97 -8.20 9.92 12.01
C THR A 97 -7.41 9.08 11.02
N TYR A 98 -6.43 9.70 10.33
CA TYR A 98 -5.65 9.01 9.31
C TYR A 98 -4.20 8.77 9.74
N PHE A 99 -3.64 7.70 9.21
CA PHE A 99 -2.24 7.33 9.33
C PHE A 99 -1.55 7.41 7.97
N ASN A 100 -0.38 8.07 7.97
CA ASN A 100 0.58 8.02 6.88
C ASN A 100 1.89 7.44 7.40
N GLY A 101 2.41 6.46 6.68
CA GLY A 101 3.71 5.83 6.86
C GLY A 101 4.63 6.09 5.67
N MET A 102 5.93 6.11 5.90
CA MET A 102 6.93 6.10 4.82
C MET A 102 8.02 5.10 5.18
N LEU A 103 8.16 4.05 4.38
CA LEU A 103 9.28 3.13 4.39
C LEU A 103 10.34 3.68 3.43
N LYS A 104 11.56 3.86 3.92
CA LYS A 104 12.69 4.28 3.09
C LYS A 104 13.72 3.16 3.03
N PHE A 105 14.01 2.70 1.83
CA PHE A 105 14.99 1.66 1.53
C PHE A 105 16.21 2.28 0.86
N ASN A 106 17.39 2.08 1.45
CA ASN A 106 18.60 2.80 1.04
C ASN A 106 18.38 4.34 1.04
N GLU A 107 19.30 5.14 0.49
CA GLU A 107 19.13 6.60 0.49
C GLU A 107 18.07 7.12 -0.50
N SER A 108 17.59 6.31 -1.43
CA SER A 108 16.85 6.78 -2.62
C SER A 108 15.47 6.14 -2.86
N GLU A 109 15.20 4.95 -2.32
CA GLU A 109 13.96 4.24 -2.60
C GLU A 109 12.98 4.46 -1.44
N MET A 110 11.74 4.83 -1.77
CA MET A 110 10.73 5.18 -0.77
C MET A 110 9.38 4.58 -1.14
N ILE A 111 8.74 3.92 -0.20
CA ILE A 111 7.36 3.47 -0.28
C ILE A 111 6.53 4.28 0.71
N SER A 112 5.62 5.09 0.19
CA SER A 112 4.62 5.82 0.97
C SER A 112 3.38 4.96 1.16
N ILE A 113 2.93 4.87 2.40
CA ILE A 113 1.69 4.22 2.80
C ILE A 113 0.79 5.32 3.37
N SER A 114 -0.35 5.59 2.75
CA SER A 114 -1.22 6.69 3.15
C SER A 114 -2.67 6.25 3.28
N ASP A 115 -3.49 7.14 3.81
CA ASP A 115 -4.95 7.02 3.81
C ASP A 115 -5.50 5.83 4.61
N ILE A 116 -4.73 5.33 5.60
CA ILE A 116 -5.21 4.33 6.56
C ILE A 116 -6.08 5.04 7.59
N SER A 117 -7.40 4.82 7.54
CA SER A 117 -8.33 5.25 8.61
C SER A 117 -8.05 4.42 9.86
N ILE A 118 -7.80 5.06 11.01
CA ILE A 118 -7.60 4.36 12.29
C ILE A 118 -8.91 3.78 12.80
N ASP A 119 -10.02 4.49 12.57
CA ASP A 119 -11.34 4.09 13.05
C ASP A 119 -11.87 2.86 12.28
N THR A 120 -11.46 2.73 11.02
CA THR A 120 -11.87 1.67 10.09
C THR A 120 -10.74 1.37 9.10
N PRO A 121 -9.70 0.63 9.51
CA PRO A 121 -8.52 0.41 8.69
C PRO A 121 -8.75 -0.67 7.63
N ASN A 122 -9.70 -0.42 6.72
CA ASN A 122 -10.10 -1.37 5.70
C ASN A 122 -9.44 -1.08 4.36
N VAL A 123 -8.92 0.13 4.18
CA VAL A 123 -8.30 0.59 2.93
C VAL A 123 -7.02 1.34 3.25
N LEU A 124 -6.01 1.13 2.41
CA LEU A 124 -4.78 1.89 2.43
C LEU A 124 -4.32 2.21 1.00
N ARG A 125 -3.54 3.27 0.85
CA ARG A 125 -2.88 3.63 -0.40
C ARG A 125 -1.41 3.33 -0.29
N ILE A 126 -0.86 2.55 -1.22
CA ILE A 126 0.58 2.29 -1.31
C ILE A 126 1.11 2.91 -2.59
N SER A 127 2.16 3.73 -2.48
CA SER A 127 2.78 4.37 -3.62
C SER A 127 4.29 4.49 -3.50
N SER A 128 4.96 4.51 -4.63
CA SER A 128 6.41 4.67 -4.73
C SER A 128 6.78 5.21 -6.12
N SER A 129 7.90 5.93 -6.18
CA SER A 129 8.58 6.33 -7.42
C SER A 129 9.41 5.21 -8.05
N ILE A 130 9.56 4.05 -7.40
CA ILE A 130 10.32 2.92 -7.92
C ILE A 130 9.70 2.44 -9.25
N ILE A 131 10.54 2.24 -10.26
CA ILE A 131 10.09 1.84 -11.60
C ILE A 131 9.44 0.46 -11.53
N GLY A 132 8.20 0.36 -12.02
CA GLY A 132 7.44 -0.89 -12.01
C GLY A 132 6.67 -1.15 -10.73
N PHE A 133 6.78 -0.27 -9.72
CA PHE A 133 6.02 -0.41 -8.47
C PHE A 133 4.51 -0.32 -8.72
N LYS A 134 3.76 -1.24 -8.11
CA LYS A 134 2.30 -1.30 -8.24
C LYS A 134 1.65 -0.31 -7.28
N ASN A 135 1.66 0.95 -7.70
CA ASN A 135 0.96 2.03 -7.03
C ASN A 135 -0.56 1.79 -7.05
N GLY A 136 -1.25 2.04 -5.95
CA GLY A 136 -2.71 1.94 -5.91
C GLY A 136 -3.32 1.93 -4.52
N TYR A 137 -4.64 1.78 -4.48
CA TYR A 137 -5.39 1.49 -3.27
C TYR A 137 -5.51 -0.01 -3.08
N TYR A 138 -5.53 -0.43 -1.83
CA TYR A 138 -5.62 -1.82 -1.43
C TYR A 138 -6.62 -1.94 -0.28
N GLU A 139 -7.54 -2.90 -0.41
CA GLU A 139 -8.37 -3.37 0.69
C GLU A 139 -7.53 -4.27 1.59
N ILE A 140 -7.64 -4.07 2.90
CA ILE A 140 -7.04 -4.95 3.91
C ILE A 140 -8.09 -6.01 4.22
N GLU A 141 -7.93 -7.23 3.67
CA GLU A 141 -8.81 -8.36 4.03
C GLU A 141 -8.46 -8.95 5.40
N ASP A 142 -7.24 -8.67 5.87
CA ASP A 142 -6.75 -9.15 7.15
C ASP A 142 -7.48 -8.46 8.32
N SER A 143 -8.43 -9.17 8.91
CA SER A 143 -9.14 -8.76 10.13
C SER A 143 -8.23 -8.52 11.34
N THR A 144 -6.95 -8.90 11.26
CA THR A 144 -5.96 -8.74 12.34
C THR A 144 -5.13 -7.48 12.25
N PHE A 145 -5.38 -6.60 11.27
CA PHE A 145 -4.69 -5.31 11.22
C PHE A 145 -5.00 -4.46 12.46
N ASP A 146 -4.03 -4.44 13.36
CA ASP A 146 -3.91 -3.58 14.52
C ASP A 146 -2.96 -2.42 14.25
N TYR A 147 -3.52 -1.22 14.14
CA TYR A 147 -2.75 0.02 14.07
C TYR A 147 -1.98 0.31 15.37
N ASN A 148 -2.55 -0.06 16.54
CA ASN A 148 -1.92 0.23 17.82
C ASN A 148 -0.61 -0.54 17.96
N TYR A 149 -0.50 -1.74 17.38
CA TYR A 149 0.77 -2.46 17.33
C TYR A 149 1.90 -1.63 16.69
N ILE A 150 1.66 -1.01 15.53
CA ILE A 150 2.66 -0.14 14.88
C ILE A 150 2.93 1.11 15.74
N TYR A 151 1.87 1.70 16.31
CA TYR A 151 2.01 2.88 17.17
C TYR A 151 2.82 2.58 18.43
N ASP A 152 2.58 1.45 19.08
CA ASP A 152 3.28 1.02 20.29
C ASP A 152 4.74 0.69 19.99
N LEU A 153 5.02 0.01 18.88
CA LEU A 153 6.39 -0.26 18.44
C LEU A 153 7.22 1.02 18.28
N ILE A 154 6.64 2.07 17.71
CA ILE A 154 7.36 3.32 17.45
C ILE A 154 7.28 4.26 18.66
N GLY A 155 6.14 4.30 19.35
CA GLY A 155 5.86 5.17 20.49
C GLY A 155 6.61 4.80 21.76
N ASP A 156 7.04 3.55 21.92
CA ASP A 156 7.89 3.13 23.05
C ASP A 156 9.36 3.55 22.90
N THR A 157 9.76 4.19 21.79
CA THR A 157 11.02 4.95 21.74
C THR A 157 10.88 6.26 22.51
N LYS A 158 10.80 6.13 23.84
CA LYS A 158 11.05 7.23 24.77
C LYS A 158 12.48 7.74 24.58
N GLU A 159 12.60 9.07 24.62
CA GLU A 159 13.83 9.87 24.64
C GLU A 159 15.03 9.23 25.37
#